data_AF-A0A4U9HL55-F1
#
_entry.id   AF-A0A4U9HL55-F1
#
_cell.length_a   1.000
_cell.length_b   1.000
_cell.length_c   1.000
_cell.angle_alpha   90.00
_cell.angle_beta   90.00
_cell.angle_gamma   90.00
#
_symmetry.space_group_name_H-M   'P 1'
#
loop_
_entity.id
_entity.type
_entity.pdbx_description
1 polymer ?
#
loop_
_entity_poly.entity_id
_entity_poly.type
_entity_poly.pdbx_seq_one_letter_code
_entity_poly.pdbx_strand_id
1 'polypeptide(L)'
;MLIKLLTKVFGSRNDRTLRRMRKAVSIINGLEPAMEKLSDEELKGKTVEFRARLEKGETVESLIPEAFAVVREASKRVFGMRHFDVQLLGGMVLNDRCIAEMRTGEGKTLTATLPAYLNALSGKGVHVVTVNDYLAQRDAENNRPLFEFLGLTVGINMSGLPAPAKREAYNADITYGTNNEYGFDYLRDNMAFSPEERVQRKLHYALVDEVDSILIDEARTPLIISGPAEDSSEMYRKVDKNHSSPDPSGKRGLRQLPGRRPLLRGRKSPSGEPDRTWSGPDRRTAGCAGHYG
;
A
#
# COMPACT_ATOMS: atom_id res chain seq x y z
N MET A 1 15.15 -35.28 -8.41
CA MET A 1 15.75 -35.59 -7.09
C MET A 1 16.89 -34.63 -6.70
N LEU A 2 17.70 -34.14 -7.65
CA LEU A 2 18.81 -33.21 -7.38
C LEU A 2 18.40 -31.86 -6.75
N ILE A 3 17.30 -31.24 -7.23
CA ILE A 3 16.76 -29.98 -6.69
C ILE A 3 16.29 -30.14 -5.24
N LYS A 4 15.63 -31.26 -4.92
CA LYS A 4 15.18 -31.59 -3.55
C LYS A 4 16.36 -31.86 -2.60
N LEU A 5 17.52 -32.27 -3.12
CA LEU A 5 18.73 -32.50 -2.33
C LEU A 5 19.50 -31.19 -2.10
N LEU A 6 19.59 -30.34 -3.12
CA LEU A 6 20.21 -29.01 -3.04
C LEU A 6 19.45 -28.04 -2.12
N THR A 7 18.11 -28.05 -2.14
CA THR A 7 17.32 -27.25 -1.17
C THR A 7 17.44 -27.77 0.26
N LYS A 8 17.64 -29.07 0.45
CA LYS A 8 17.83 -29.69 1.78
C LYS A 8 19.17 -29.32 2.43
N VAL A 9 20.20 -29.10 1.61
CA VAL A 9 21.57 -28.77 2.07
C VAL A 9 21.78 -27.26 2.22
N PHE A 10 21.28 -26.43 1.30
CA PHE A 10 21.51 -24.96 1.32
C PHE A 10 20.35 -24.15 1.92
N GLY A 11 19.20 -24.78 2.16
CA GLY A 11 17.96 -24.09 2.50
C GLY A 11 17.39 -23.28 1.34
N SER A 12 16.09 -23.01 1.39
CA SER A 12 15.47 -22.04 0.49
C SER A 12 15.98 -20.61 0.76
N ARG A 13 15.73 -19.68 -0.17
CA ARG A 13 15.95 -18.25 0.08
C ARG A 13 15.21 -17.81 1.35
N ASN A 14 14.00 -18.31 1.56
CA ASN A 14 13.17 -18.00 2.72
C ASN A 14 13.79 -18.54 4.02
N ASP A 15 14.37 -19.76 4.00
CA ASP A 15 15.05 -20.30 5.17
C ASP A 15 16.24 -19.43 5.60
N ARG A 16 16.98 -18.88 4.63
CA ARG A 16 18.10 -17.96 4.90
C ARG A 16 17.60 -16.63 5.48
N THR A 17 16.53 -16.06 4.92
CA THR A 17 15.90 -14.84 5.46
C THR A 17 15.41 -15.05 6.89
N LEU A 18 14.68 -16.15 7.14
CA LEU A 18 14.18 -16.48 8.47
C LEU A 18 15.30 -16.74 9.48
N ARG A 19 16.41 -17.38 9.07
CA ARG A 19 17.59 -17.52 9.95
C ARG A 19 18.18 -16.16 10.34
N ARG A 20 18.25 -15.20 9.42
CA ARG A 20 18.71 -13.82 9.72
C ARG A 20 17.76 -13.15 10.70
N MET A 21 16.46 -13.20 10.43
CA MET A 21 15.44 -12.58 11.29
C MET A 21 15.38 -13.22 12.69
N ARG A 22 15.59 -14.54 12.82
CA ARG A 22 15.70 -15.20 14.13
C ARG A 22 16.86 -14.69 14.99
N LYS A 23 17.97 -14.25 14.38
CA LYS A 23 19.04 -13.58 15.12
C LYS A 23 18.57 -12.22 15.64
N ALA A 24 17.85 -11.45 14.84
CA ALA A 24 17.24 -10.19 15.29
C ALA A 24 16.21 -10.43 16.40
N VAL A 25 15.38 -11.47 16.32
CA VAL A 25 14.47 -11.89 17.41
C VAL A 25 15.24 -12.13 18.71
N SER A 26 16.38 -12.84 18.65
CA SER A 26 17.21 -13.06 19.84
C SER A 26 17.72 -11.76 20.44
N ILE A 27 18.07 -10.76 19.62
CA ILE A 27 18.50 -9.44 20.09
C ILE A 27 17.32 -8.72 20.75
N ILE A 28 16.15 -8.69 20.10
CA ILE A 28 14.92 -8.07 20.64
C ILE A 28 14.55 -8.70 21.99
N ASN A 29 14.58 -10.03 22.08
CA ASN A 29 14.32 -10.76 23.33
C ASN A 29 15.34 -10.41 24.42
N GLY A 30 16.61 -10.21 24.06
CA GLY A 30 17.65 -9.79 24.99
C GLY A 30 17.50 -8.36 25.53
N LEU A 31 16.74 -7.50 24.84
CA LEU A 31 16.45 -6.13 25.29
C LEU A 31 15.28 -6.06 26.30
N GLU A 32 14.49 -7.13 26.44
CA GLU A 32 13.30 -7.14 27.31
C GLU A 32 13.61 -6.75 28.76
N PRO A 33 14.66 -7.28 29.44
CA PRO A 33 14.97 -6.89 30.83
C PRO A 33 15.36 -5.43 31.00
N ALA A 34 15.83 -4.77 29.93
CA ALA A 34 16.10 -3.33 29.95
C ALA A 34 14.81 -2.52 29.79
N MET A 35 13.91 -2.94 28.90
CA MET A 35 12.62 -2.28 28.69
C MET A 35 11.68 -2.42 29.90
N GLU A 36 11.67 -3.59 30.55
CA GLU A 36 10.87 -3.83 31.77
C GLU A 36 11.23 -2.89 32.93
N LYS A 37 12.48 -2.43 32.99
CA LYS A 37 12.95 -1.53 34.06
C LYS A 37 12.57 -0.07 33.84
N LEU A 38 12.18 0.31 32.62
CA LEU A 38 11.82 1.68 32.30
C LEU A 38 10.47 2.03 32.92
N SER A 39 10.33 3.26 33.41
CA SER A 39 9.00 3.83 33.72
C SER A 39 8.18 4.00 32.44
N ASP A 40 6.87 4.27 32.58
CA ASP A 40 6.02 4.55 31.43
C ASP A 40 6.48 5.81 30.67
N GLU A 41 6.95 6.83 31.40
CA GLU A 41 7.52 8.06 30.84
C GLU A 41 8.83 7.80 30.10
N GLU A 42 9.71 6.96 30.67
CA GLU A 42 10.98 6.59 30.03
C GLU A 42 10.74 5.75 28.75
N LEU A 43 9.78 4.82 28.80
CA LEU A 43 9.42 4.00 27.66
C LEU A 43 8.77 4.84 26.54
N LYS A 44 7.89 5.79 26.89
CA LYS A 44 7.37 6.79 25.96
C LYS A 44 8.48 7.70 25.41
N GLY A 45 9.45 8.05 26.25
CA GLY A 45 10.63 8.85 25.88
C GLY A 45 11.49 8.22 24.78
N LYS A 46 11.43 6.90 24.59
CA LYS A 46 12.10 6.21 23.48
C LYS A 46 11.64 6.68 22.11
N THR A 47 10.37 7.05 21.95
CA THR A 47 9.88 7.62 20.68
C THR A 47 10.62 8.91 20.33
N VAL A 48 10.87 9.78 21.31
CA VAL A 48 11.61 11.04 21.10
C VAL A 48 13.08 10.75 20.78
N GLU A 49 13.69 9.81 21.50
CA GLU A 49 15.06 9.35 21.26
C GLU A 49 15.23 8.83 19.83
N PHE A 50 14.33 7.95 19.38
CA PHE A 50 14.39 7.37 18.03
C PHE A 50 14.18 8.41 16.93
N ARG A 51 13.23 9.34 17.10
CA ARG A 51 13.05 10.47 16.16
C ARG A 51 14.33 11.29 16.04
N ALA A 52 14.96 11.65 17.16
CA ALA A 52 16.21 12.40 17.16
C ALA A 52 17.38 11.62 16.52
N ARG A 53 17.40 10.29 16.63
CA ARG A 53 18.39 9.44 15.95
C ARG A 53 18.18 9.39 14.44
N LEU A 54 16.92 9.30 13.98
CA LEU A 54 16.58 9.37 12.56
C LEU A 54 16.96 10.73 11.95
N GLU A 55 16.72 11.83 12.67
CA GLU A 55 17.14 13.17 12.25
C GLU A 55 18.67 13.29 12.09
N LYS A 56 19.44 12.54 12.88
CA LYS A 56 20.91 12.46 12.78
C LYS A 56 21.41 11.54 11.66
N GLY A 57 20.51 10.95 10.89
CA GLY A 57 20.83 10.11 9.73
C GLY A 57 20.89 8.61 10.02
N GLU A 58 20.45 8.16 11.20
CA GLU A 58 20.25 6.74 11.44
C GLU A 58 19.08 6.20 10.58
N THR A 59 19.18 4.94 10.17
CA THR A 59 18.17 4.30 9.31
C THR A 59 17.03 3.70 10.13
N VAL A 60 15.84 3.61 9.54
CA VAL A 60 14.69 2.92 10.17
C VAL A 60 15.03 1.45 10.46
N GLU A 61 15.78 0.81 9.58
CA GLU A 61 16.17 -0.59 9.70
C GLU A 61 17.09 -0.88 10.90
N SER A 62 17.97 0.05 11.25
CA SER A 62 18.86 -0.14 12.41
C SER A 62 18.12 -0.03 13.74
N LEU A 63 16.98 0.68 13.77
CA LEU A 63 16.13 0.83 14.95
C LEU A 63 15.23 -0.38 15.22
N ILE A 64 15.09 -1.32 14.27
CA ILE A 64 14.17 -2.48 14.39
C ILE A 64 14.28 -3.16 15.77
N PRO A 65 15.47 -3.53 16.27
CA PRO A 65 15.55 -4.29 17.52
C PRO A 65 15.01 -3.51 18.73
N GLU A 66 15.39 -2.24 18.84
CA GLU A 66 15.02 -1.38 19.96
C GLU A 66 13.55 -0.96 19.88
N ALA A 67 13.09 -0.52 18.70
CA ALA A 67 11.71 -0.12 18.48
C ALA A 67 10.74 -1.29 18.71
N PHE A 68 11.07 -2.50 18.26
CA PHE A 68 10.21 -3.67 18.47
C PHE A 68 10.19 -4.09 19.94
N ALA A 69 11.31 -3.96 20.67
CA ALA A 69 11.34 -4.20 22.11
C ALA A 69 10.46 -3.20 22.87
N VAL A 70 10.48 -1.92 22.48
CA VAL A 70 9.63 -0.86 23.05
C VAL A 70 8.15 -1.15 22.81
N VAL A 71 7.76 -1.46 21.57
CA VAL A 71 6.36 -1.78 21.23
C VAL A 71 5.88 -3.03 21.96
N ARG A 72 6.72 -4.06 22.07
CA ARG A 72 6.38 -5.27 22.82
C ARG A 72 6.11 -4.95 24.30
N GLU A 73 7.00 -4.19 24.93
CA GLU A 73 6.85 -3.84 26.33
C GLU A 73 5.61 -2.95 26.55
N ALA A 74 5.37 -1.98 25.67
CA ALA A 74 4.15 -1.18 25.69
C ALA A 74 2.89 -2.04 25.53
N SER A 75 2.89 -3.04 24.64
CA SER A 75 1.78 -3.98 24.50
C SER A 75 1.55 -4.83 25.76
N LYS A 76 2.61 -5.25 26.46
CA LYS A 76 2.48 -5.93 27.76
C LYS A 76 1.79 -5.03 28.78
N ARG A 77 2.16 -3.75 28.86
CA ARG A 77 1.61 -2.79 29.83
C ARG A 77 0.16 -2.40 29.52
N VAL A 78 -0.11 -2.11 28.25
CA VAL A 78 -1.42 -1.59 27.81
C VAL A 78 -2.44 -2.71 27.66
N PHE A 79 -2.04 -3.86 27.09
CA PHE A 79 -2.96 -4.93 26.75
C PHE A 79 -2.78 -6.23 27.54
N GLY A 80 -1.71 -6.35 28.35
CA GLY A 80 -1.35 -7.63 28.95
C GLY A 80 -0.85 -8.67 27.94
N MET A 81 -0.53 -8.24 26.70
CA MET A 81 -0.16 -9.13 25.61
C MET A 81 1.31 -8.94 25.24
N ARG A 82 2.12 -9.97 25.47
CA ARG A 82 3.51 -10.01 24.99
C ARG A 82 3.56 -10.59 23.58
N HIS A 83 4.17 -9.88 22.63
CA HIS A 83 4.37 -10.42 21.29
C HIS A 83 5.18 -11.73 21.29
N PHE A 84 4.66 -12.73 20.58
CA PHE A 84 5.39 -13.97 20.29
C PHE A 84 6.53 -13.72 19.28
N ASP A 85 7.51 -14.61 19.27
CA ASP A 85 8.64 -14.52 18.33
C ASP A 85 8.19 -14.56 16.86
N VAL A 86 7.14 -15.31 16.55
CA VAL A 86 6.55 -15.36 15.20
C VAL A 86 5.93 -14.03 14.78
N GLN A 87 5.41 -13.24 15.73
CA GLN A 87 4.86 -11.92 15.47
C GLN A 87 6.00 -10.91 15.23
N LEU A 88 7.13 -11.02 15.95
CA LEU A 88 8.33 -10.23 15.63
C LEU A 88 8.85 -10.54 14.22
N LEU A 89 8.86 -11.81 13.82
CA LEU A 89 9.21 -12.21 12.46
C LEU A 89 8.25 -11.59 11.45
N GLY A 90 6.94 -11.67 11.69
CA GLY A 90 5.91 -11.05 10.85
C GLY A 90 6.11 -9.54 10.70
N GLY A 91 6.37 -8.84 11.81
CA GLY A 91 6.65 -7.40 11.78
C GLY A 91 7.88 -7.04 10.94
N MET A 92 8.97 -7.81 11.03
CA MET A 92 10.16 -7.60 10.19
C MET A 92 9.89 -7.91 8.71
N VAL A 93 9.09 -8.93 8.41
CA VAL A 93 8.70 -9.26 7.02
C VAL A 93 7.89 -8.12 6.40
N LEU A 94 6.95 -7.54 7.16
CA LEU A 94 6.15 -6.40 6.71
C LEU A 94 7.02 -5.17 6.47
N ASN A 95 8.00 -4.91 7.34
CA ASN A 95 8.95 -3.82 7.16
C ASN A 95 9.82 -3.99 5.89
N ASP A 96 10.23 -5.23 5.58
CA ASP A 96 11.04 -5.57 4.40
C ASP A 96 10.23 -5.52 3.07
N ARG A 97 9.01 -4.95 3.06
CA ARG A 97 8.10 -4.87 1.90
C ARG A 97 7.76 -6.23 1.30
N CYS A 98 7.64 -7.25 2.16
CA CYS A 98 7.24 -8.59 1.77
C CYS A 98 5.92 -8.97 2.47
N ILE A 99 5.26 -10.04 2.02
CA ILE A 99 3.97 -10.49 2.57
C ILE A 99 4.22 -11.42 3.77
N ALA A 100 3.64 -11.11 4.92
CA ALA A 100 3.66 -11.98 6.09
C ALA A 100 2.43 -12.90 6.09
N GLU A 101 2.60 -14.14 5.62
CA GLU A 101 1.56 -15.15 5.70
C GLU A 101 1.46 -15.70 7.13
N MET A 102 0.36 -15.36 7.82
CA MET A 102 0.09 -15.77 9.19
C MET A 102 -1.32 -16.36 9.27
N ARG A 103 -1.48 -17.46 10.01
CA ARG A 103 -2.80 -18.07 10.20
C ARG A 103 -3.70 -17.18 11.05
N THR A 104 -5.01 -17.32 10.85
CA THR A 104 -6.00 -16.70 11.74
C THR A 104 -5.75 -17.12 13.18
N GLY A 105 -5.77 -16.16 14.10
CA GLY A 105 -5.46 -16.40 15.52
C GLY A 105 -3.99 -16.18 15.91
N GLU A 106 -3.06 -16.05 14.96
CA GLU A 106 -1.63 -15.74 15.25
C GLU A 106 -1.41 -14.27 15.67
N GLY A 107 -2.47 -13.46 15.74
CA GLY A 107 -2.42 -12.05 16.14
C GLY A 107 -1.86 -11.12 15.06
N LYS A 108 -2.42 -11.17 13.84
CA LYS A 108 -2.08 -10.26 12.73
C LYS A 108 -2.19 -8.78 13.16
N THR A 109 -3.30 -8.39 13.78
CA THR A 109 -3.55 -7.02 14.25
C THR A 109 -2.47 -6.54 15.22
N LEU A 110 -2.11 -7.37 16.21
CA LEU A 110 -1.05 -7.03 17.15
C LEU A 110 0.33 -7.00 16.48
N THR A 111 0.57 -7.90 15.53
CA THR A 111 1.82 -7.93 14.73
C THR A 111 2.00 -6.65 13.91
N ALA A 112 0.92 -6.12 13.32
CA ALA A 112 0.94 -4.91 12.51
C ALA A 112 1.38 -3.66 13.28
N THR A 113 1.22 -3.64 14.61
CA THR A 113 1.66 -2.51 15.44
C THR A 113 3.17 -2.27 15.38
N LEU A 114 3.97 -3.33 15.21
CA LEU A 114 5.44 -3.27 15.17
C LEU A 114 5.95 -2.43 13.98
N PRO A 115 5.66 -2.79 12.71
CA PRO A 115 6.09 -2.00 11.56
C PRO A 115 5.34 -0.66 11.47
N ALA A 116 4.10 -0.57 11.94
CA ALA A 116 3.37 0.70 11.96
C ALA A 116 4.05 1.74 12.86
N TYR A 117 4.40 1.37 14.11
CA TYR A 117 5.16 2.22 15.01
C TYR A 117 6.50 2.61 14.38
N LEU A 118 7.29 1.62 13.94
CA LEU A 118 8.63 1.84 13.40
C LEU A 118 8.63 2.83 12.22
N ASN A 119 7.74 2.65 11.25
CA ASN A 119 7.68 3.50 10.06
C ASN A 119 7.06 4.87 10.35
N ALA A 120 6.20 4.97 11.38
CA ALA A 120 5.63 6.24 11.83
C ALA A 120 6.66 7.15 12.53
N LEU A 121 7.78 6.61 13.05
CA LEU A 121 8.86 7.41 13.63
C LEU A 121 9.46 8.42 12.65
N SER A 122 9.33 8.19 11.34
CA SER A 122 9.79 9.13 10.31
C SER A 122 8.95 10.41 10.20
N GLY A 123 7.77 10.48 10.83
CA GLY A 123 6.82 11.59 10.73
C GLY A 123 6.14 11.74 9.36
N LYS A 124 6.49 10.89 8.38
CA LYS A 124 5.83 10.81 7.06
C LYS A 124 4.57 9.94 7.09
N GLY A 125 4.43 9.22 8.20
CA GLY A 125 3.36 8.35 8.65
C GLY A 125 2.96 7.18 7.78
N VAL A 126 1.91 6.50 8.22
CA VAL A 126 1.57 5.13 7.83
C VAL A 126 0.08 5.01 7.53
N HIS A 127 -0.27 4.38 6.42
CA HIS A 127 -1.65 3.99 6.11
C HIS A 127 -1.85 2.51 6.44
N VAL A 128 -2.76 2.20 7.36
CA VAL A 128 -3.22 0.83 7.61
C VAL A 128 -4.52 0.64 6.86
N VAL A 129 -4.49 -0.25 5.86
CA VAL A 129 -5.59 -0.49 4.93
C VAL A 129 -6.33 -1.75 5.35
N THR A 130 -7.64 -1.62 5.57
CA THR A 130 -8.53 -2.75 5.84
C THR A 130 -9.61 -2.87 4.76
N VAL A 131 -10.37 -3.96 4.79
CA VAL A 131 -11.42 -4.24 3.78
C VAL A 131 -12.72 -3.44 4.00
N ASN A 132 -12.96 -2.88 5.19
CA ASN A 132 -14.16 -2.07 5.47
C ASN A 132 -13.98 -1.09 6.64
N ASP A 133 -14.84 -0.07 6.67
CA ASP A 133 -14.80 1.01 7.67
C ASP A 133 -14.96 0.50 9.11
N TYR A 134 -15.76 -0.55 9.33
CA TYR A 134 -15.92 -1.14 10.66
C TYR A 134 -14.59 -1.70 11.19
N LEU A 135 -13.85 -2.46 10.38
CA LEU A 135 -12.55 -3.01 10.76
C LEU A 135 -11.51 -1.91 10.89
N ALA A 136 -11.51 -0.92 10.01
CA ALA A 136 -10.63 0.25 10.11
C ALA A 136 -10.83 0.97 11.46
N GLN A 137 -12.08 1.27 11.81
CA GLN A 137 -12.42 1.95 13.06
C GLN A 137 -12.09 1.08 14.27
N ARG A 138 -12.52 -0.18 14.28
CA ARG A 138 -12.25 -1.13 15.37
C ARG A 138 -10.76 -1.26 15.64
N ASP A 139 -9.95 -1.47 14.61
CA ASP A 139 -8.52 -1.72 14.79
C ASP A 139 -7.76 -0.43 15.13
N ALA A 140 -8.20 0.72 14.61
CA ALA A 140 -7.70 2.01 15.05
C ALA A 140 -7.95 2.24 16.54
N GLU A 141 -9.19 2.06 17.01
CA GLU A 141 -9.54 2.28 18.42
C GLU A 141 -8.92 1.23 19.35
N ASN A 142 -8.81 -0.02 18.91
CA ASN A 142 -8.12 -1.07 19.68
C ASN A 142 -6.63 -0.76 19.85
N ASN A 143 -5.96 -0.25 18.81
CA ASN A 143 -4.53 0.04 18.85
C ASN A 143 -4.21 1.46 19.33
N ARG A 144 -5.20 2.36 19.40
CA ARG A 144 -5.04 3.74 19.87
C ARG A 144 -4.37 3.82 21.24
N PRO A 145 -4.79 3.07 22.28
CA PRO A 145 -4.13 3.11 23.59
C PRO A 145 -2.63 2.79 23.51
N LEU A 146 -2.21 1.84 22.67
CA LEU A 146 -0.80 1.48 22.49
C LEU A 146 0.00 2.60 21.84
N PHE A 147 -0.51 3.15 20.73
CA PHE A 147 0.20 4.20 20.00
C PHE A 147 0.25 5.51 20.78
N GLU A 148 -0.84 5.91 21.44
CA GLU A 148 -0.90 7.12 22.26
C GLU A 148 -0.07 6.99 23.54
N PHE A 149 0.00 5.79 24.14
CA PHE A 149 0.94 5.47 25.22
C PHE A 149 2.39 5.76 24.79
N LEU A 150 2.76 5.37 23.56
CA LEU A 150 4.06 5.65 22.96
C LEU A 150 4.19 7.06 22.34
N GLY A 151 3.17 7.91 22.45
CA GLY A 151 3.20 9.30 21.99
C GLY A 151 2.98 9.50 20.48
N LEU A 152 2.35 8.54 19.81
CA LEU A 152 1.97 8.64 18.39
C LEU A 152 0.47 8.97 18.29
N THR A 153 0.10 9.70 17.24
CA THR A 153 -1.30 10.02 16.93
C THR A 153 -1.94 8.99 15.99
N VAL A 154 -3.22 8.69 16.20
CA VAL A 154 -4.00 7.75 15.36
C VAL A 154 -5.21 8.45 14.74
N GLY A 155 -5.25 8.47 13.42
CA GLY A 155 -6.35 9.01 12.61
C GLY A 155 -7.19 7.90 11.97
N ILE A 156 -8.47 8.17 11.73
CA ILE A 156 -9.39 7.24 11.07
C ILE A 156 -10.04 7.95 9.88
N ASN A 157 -9.81 7.41 8.69
CA ASN A 157 -10.37 7.90 7.45
C ASN A 157 -11.59 7.05 7.06
N MET A 158 -12.78 7.54 7.40
CA MET A 158 -14.06 6.89 7.08
C MET A 158 -14.74 7.56 5.90
N SER A 159 -15.68 6.84 5.28
CA SER A 159 -16.52 7.40 4.23
C SER A 159 -17.38 8.57 4.74
N GLY A 160 -17.59 9.58 3.90
CA GLY A 160 -18.42 10.74 4.22
C GLY A 160 -17.77 11.79 5.14
N LEU A 161 -16.54 11.60 5.61
CA LEU A 161 -15.84 12.63 6.38
C LEU A 161 -15.62 13.91 5.54
N PRO A 162 -15.85 15.12 6.12
CA PRO A 162 -15.56 16.37 5.45
C PRO A 162 -14.04 16.55 5.27
N ALA A 163 -13.63 17.31 4.25
CA ALA A 163 -12.21 17.47 3.89
C ALA A 163 -11.31 17.93 5.07
N PRO A 164 -11.72 18.85 5.96
CA PRO A 164 -10.93 19.19 7.14
C PRO A 164 -10.67 18.00 8.09
N ALA A 165 -11.69 17.16 8.34
CA ALA A 165 -11.55 15.97 9.18
C ALA A 165 -10.67 14.90 8.51
N LYS A 166 -10.74 14.76 7.18
CA LYS A 166 -9.82 13.90 6.43
C LYS A 166 -8.37 14.38 6.57
N ARG A 167 -8.11 15.69 6.42
CA ARG A 167 -6.77 16.26 6.64
C ARG A 167 -6.24 15.95 8.04
N GLU A 168 -7.07 16.11 9.06
CA GLU A 168 -6.70 15.75 10.43
C GLU A 168 -6.32 14.27 10.54
N ALA A 169 -7.12 13.37 9.96
CA ALA A 169 -6.82 11.93 9.95
C ALA A 169 -5.51 11.59 9.21
N TYR A 170 -5.22 12.23 8.07
CA TYR A 170 -3.98 12.02 7.31
C TYR A 170 -2.74 12.67 7.96
N ASN A 171 -2.93 13.70 8.79
CA ASN A 171 -1.86 14.34 9.54
C ASN A 171 -1.44 13.53 10.78
N ALA A 172 -2.20 12.51 11.16
CA ALA A 172 -1.79 11.59 12.21
C ALA A 172 -0.53 10.80 11.83
N ASP A 173 0.20 10.30 12.83
CA ASP A 173 1.36 9.42 12.62
C ASP A 173 0.92 8.11 11.91
N ILE A 174 -0.24 7.59 12.30
CA ILE A 174 -0.84 6.38 11.73
C ILE A 174 -2.29 6.68 11.37
N THR A 175 -2.67 6.41 10.13
CA THR A 175 -4.03 6.57 9.63
C THR A 175 -4.59 5.20 9.28
N TYR A 176 -5.78 4.87 9.77
CA TYR A 176 -6.54 3.69 9.35
C TYR A 176 -7.60 4.09 8.34
N GLY A 177 -7.90 3.20 7.38
CA GLY A 177 -8.95 3.42 6.39
C GLY A 177 -9.09 2.26 5.43
N THR A 178 -9.98 2.40 4.46
CA THR A 178 -10.18 1.40 3.40
C THR A 178 -9.40 1.77 2.15
N ASN A 179 -9.11 0.78 1.32
CA ASN A 179 -8.51 0.97 -0.01
C ASN A 179 -9.33 1.94 -0.87
N ASN A 180 -10.66 1.86 -0.81
CA ASN A 180 -11.58 2.73 -1.54
C ASN A 180 -11.45 4.18 -1.08
N GLU A 181 -11.47 4.45 0.22
CA GLU A 181 -11.35 5.82 0.74
C GLU A 181 -9.98 6.42 0.42
N TYR A 182 -8.88 5.67 0.61
CA TYR A 182 -7.55 6.14 0.20
C TYR A 182 -7.45 6.42 -1.29
N GLY A 183 -8.02 5.55 -2.13
CA GLY A 183 -7.97 5.72 -3.58
C GLY A 183 -8.81 6.90 -4.06
N PHE A 184 -10.04 7.08 -3.55
CA PHE A 184 -10.88 8.22 -3.92
C PHE A 184 -10.36 9.55 -3.38
N ASP A 185 -9.76 9.57 -2.19
CA ASP A 185 -9.06 10.76 -1.68
C ASP A 185 -7.89 11.14 -2.59
N TYR A 186 -7.09 10.16 -3.02
CA TYR A 186 -6.00 10.41 -3.97
C TYR A 186 -6.52 10.97 -5.30
N LEU A 187 -7.60 10.40 -5.85
CA LEU A 187 -8.21 10.91 -7.09
C LEU A 187 -8.74 12.33 -6.91
N ARG A 188 -9.41 12.64 -5.80
CA ARG A 188 -9.91 13.99 -5.49
C ARG A 188 -8.78 15.00 -5.31
N ASP A 189 -7.69 14.63 -4.65
CA ASP A 189 -6.51 15.49 -4.47
C ASP A 189 -5.82 15.88 -5.79
N ASN A 190 -5.95 15.03 -6.82
CA ASN A 190 -5.46 15.29 -8.18
C ASN A 190 -6.42 16.11 -9.04
N MET A 191 -7.65 16.36 -8.57
CA MET A 191 -8.60 17.28 -9.18
C MET A 191 -8.74 18.60 -8.42
N ALA A 192 -8.13 18.72 -7.24
CA ALA A 192 -8.13 19.93 -6.44
C ALA A 192 -7.52 21.12 -7.21
N PHE A 193 -8.12 22.31 -7.06
CA PHE A 193 -7.66 23.51 -7.75
C PHE A 193 -6.42 24.11 -7.10
N SER A 194 -6.22 23.82 -5.81
CA SER A 194 -5.11 24.33 -5.01
C SER A 194 -4.48 23.22 -4.14
N PRO A 195 -3.16 23.29 -3.84
CA PRO A 195 -2.52 22.33 -2.94
C PRO A 195 -3.16 22.26 -1.54
N GLU A 196 -3.71 23.38 -1.05
CA GLU A 196 -4.31 23.51 0.28
C GLU A 196 -5.65 22.77 0.41
N GLU A 197 -6.32 22.52 -0.72
CA GLU A 197 -7.56 21.74 -0.75
C GLU A 197 -7.31 20.24 -0.52
N ARG A 198 -6.11 19.75 -0.81
CA ARG A 198 -5.74 18.33 -0.71
C ARG A 198 -5.91 17.81 0.72
N VAL A 199 -6.26 16.53 0.83
CA VAL A 199 -6.45 15.86 2.12
C VAL A 199 -5.30 14.93 2.49
N GLN A 200 -4.66 14.30 1.50
CA GLN A 200 -3.53 13.40 1.73
C GLN A 200 -2.21 14.15 1.85
N ARG A 201 -1.29 13.55 2.60
CA ARG A 201 0.14 13.86 2.56
C ARG A 201 0.86 12.98 1.54
N LYS A 202 2.18 13.20 1.39
CA LYS A 202 3.03 12.35 0.56
C LYS A 202 2.94 10.88 1.02
N LEU A 203 2.64 9.99 0.09
CA LEU A 203 2.57 8.55 0.35
C LEU A 203 3.93 8.01 0.80
N HIS A 204 3.95 7.27 1.90
CA HIS A 204 5.18 6.79 2.55
C HIS A 204 5.19 5.28 2.75
N TYR A 205 4.30 4.75 3.60
CA TYR A 205 4.19 3.32 3.89
C TYR A 205 2.72 2.92 4.04
N ALA A 206 2.35 1.78 3.45
CA ALA A 206 1.02 1.22 3.53
C ALA A 206 1.09 -0.23 4.01
N LEU A 207 0.36 -0.55 5.06
CA LEU A 207 0.18 -1.91 5.58
C LEU A 207 -1.22 -2.38 5.18
N VAL A 208 -1.28 -3.34 4.26
CA VAL A 208 -2.55 -3.86 3.73
C VAL A 208 -2.90 -5.14 4.47
N ASP A 209 -3.98 -5.10 5.26
CA ASP A 209 -4.56 -6.31 5.85
C ASP A 209 -5.45 -7.02 4.84
N GLU A 210 -5.54 -8.35 4.93
CA GLU A 210 -6.21 -9.23 3.96
C GLU A 210 -5.86 -8.87 2.50
N VAL A 211 -4.55 -8.91 2.23
CA VAL A 211 -3.93 -8.48 0.95
C VAL A 211 -4.48 -9.21 -0.27
N ASP A 212 -4.93 -10.46 -0.12
CA ASP A 212 -5.57 -11.23 -1.18
C ASP A 212 -6.92 -10.60 -1.58
N SER A 213 -7.74 -10.26 -0.60
CA SER A 213 -9.03 -9.60 -0.83
C SER A 213 -8.84 -8.26 -1.54
N ILE A 214 -7.89 -7.44 -1.09
CA ILE A 214 -7.70 -6.08 -1.61
C ILE A 214 -6.92 -6.06 -2.94
N LEU A 215 -5.76 -6.72 -3.01
CA LEU A 215 -4.88 -6.60 -4.18
C LEU A 215 -5.18 -7.63 -5.28
N ILE A 216 -6.02 -8.64 -5.03
CA ILE A 216 -6.42 -9.62 -6.04
C ILE A 216 -7.90 -9.47 -6.38
N ASP A 217 -8.80 -9.60 -5.39
CA ASP A 217 -10.23 -9.67 -5.67
C ASP A 217 -10.83 -8.29 -6.01
N GLU A 218 -10.48 -7.26 -5.25
CA GLU A 218 -10.99 -5.89 -5.45
C GLU A 218 -10.26 -5.15 -6.57
N ALA A 219 -9.00 -5.51 -6.87
CA ALA A 219 -8.20 -4.90 -7.94
C ALA A 219 -8.76 -5.10 -9.36
N ARG A 220 -9.82 -5.90 -9.53
CA ARG A 220 -10.52 -6.12 -10.80
C ARG A 220 -11.36 -4.92 -11.25
N THR A 221 -11.75 -4.04 -10.32
CA THR A 221 -12.61 -2.89 -10.61
C THR A 221 -11.84 -1.60 -10.36
N PRO A 222 -11.69 -0.71 -11.36
CA PRO A 222 -11.01 0.56 -11.16
C PRO A 222 -11.88 1.53 -10.33
N LEU A 223 -11.22 2.43 -9.60
CA LEU A 223 -11.87 3.57 -8.94
C LEU A 223 -12.11 4.68 -9.97
N ILE A 224 -13.36 5.09 -10.13
CA ILE A 224 -13.78 6.07 -11.14
C ILE A 224 -14.58 7.18 -10.46
N ILE A 225 -14.19 8.43 -10.71
CA ILE A 225 -15.03 9.60 -10.41
C ILE A 225 -15.65 10.05 -11.72
N SER A 226 -16.98 9.99 -11.80
CA SER A 226 -17.74 10.53 -12.92
C SER A 226 -18.39 11.86 -12.53
N GLY A 227 -18.53 12.74 -13.50
CA GLY A 227 -19.24 14.02 -13.36
C GLY A 227 -20.16 14.23 -14.56
N PRO A 228 -21.16 15.12 -14.44
CA PRO A 228 -21.98 15.51 -15.59
C PRO A 228 -21.08 16.09 -16.69
N ALA A 229 -21.31 15.68 -17.93
CA ALA A 229 -20.64 16.33 -19.06
C ALA A 229 -21.14 17.78 -19.19
N GLU A 230 -20.22 18.72 -19.45
CA GLU A 230 -20.62 20.05 -19.90
C GLU A 230 -21.48 19.90 -21.16
N ASP A 231 -22.65 20.55 -21.18
CA ASP A 231 -23.62 20.44 -22.27
C ASP A 231 -23.06 21.04 -23.57
N SER A 232 -22.32 20.20 -24.28
CA SER A 232 -21.72 20.47 -25.58
C SER A 232 -22.62 20.00 -26.72
N SER A 233 -23.86 19.61 -26.43
CA SER A 233 -24.83 19.12 -27.41
C SER A 233 -25.05 20.11 -28.55
N GLU A 234 -25.08 21.42 -28.26
CA GLU A 234 -25.16 22.45 -29.29
C GLU A 234 -23.92 22.51 -30.18
N MET A 235 -22.73 22.30 -29.61
CA MET A 235 -21.48 22.27 -30.37
C MET A 235 -21.47 21.08 -31.33
N TYR A 236 -21.84 19.88 -30.85
CA TYR A 236 -21.95 18.69 -31.70
C TYR A 236 -22.99 18.90 -32.81
N ARG A 237 -24.14 19.49 -32.51
CA ARG A 237 -25.16 19.84 -33.53
C ARG A 237 -24.62 20.84 -34.57
N LYS A 238 -23.82 21.84 -34.15
CA LYS A 238 -23.18 22.80 -35.07
C LYS A 238 -22.13 22.14 -35.97
N VAL A 239 -21.31 21.25 -35.43
CA VAL A 239 -20.32 20.47 -36.21
C VAL A 239 -21.01 19.57 -37.21
N ASP A 240 -22.04 18.84 -36.80
CA ASP A 240 -22.82 17.94 -37.67
C ASP A 240 -23.50 18.70 -38.82
N LYS A 241 -24.09 19.86 -38.52
CA LYS A 241 -24.69 20.76 -39.53
C LYS A 241 -23.66 21.30 -40.52
N ASN A 242 -22.46 21.65 -40.05
CA ASN A 242 -21.39 22.18 -40.89
C ASN A 242 -20.67 21.09 -41.71
N HIS A 243 -20.64 19.84 -41.24
CA HIS A 243 -20.12 18.71 -42.01
C HIS A 243 -21.11 18.23 -43.09
N SER A 244 -22.41 18.37 -42.83
CA SER A 244 -23.50 17.98 -43.73
C SER A 244 -23.80 19.00 -44.83
N SER A 245 -23.00 20.06 -44.96
CA SER A 245 -23.07 20.98 -46.10
C SER A 245 -22.11 20.49 -47.20
N PRO A 246 -22.57 19.68 -48.17
CA PRO A 246 -21.80 19.50 -49.39
C PRO A 246 -21.63 20.88 -50.01
N ASP A 247 -20.39 21.21 -50.38
CA ASP A 247 -20.11 22.34 -51.26
C ASP A 247 -21.05 22.21 -52.48
N PRO A 248 -22.00 23.13 -52.69
CA PRO A 248 -22.92 23.04 -53.83
C PRO A 248 -22.20 23.30 -55.15
N SER A 249 -20.93 23.74 -55.13
CA SER A 249 -20.04 23.67 -56.27
C SER A 249 -19.34 22.31 -56.26
N GLY A 250 -19.72 21.41 -57.16
CA GLY A 250 -19.09 20.11 -57.36
C GLY A 250 -17.65 20.21 -57.87
N LYS A 251 -16.74 20.81 -57.09
CA LYS A 251 -15.30 20.93 -57.39
C LYS A 251 -14.45 20.74 -56.13
N ARG A 252 -14.59 19.61 -55.45
CA ARG A 252 -13.44 19.09 -54.68
C ARG A 252 -12.53 18.34 -55.63
N GLY A 253 -11.58 19.10 -56.20
CA GLY A 253 -10.36 18.51 -56.71
C GLY A 253 -9.76 17.64 -55.62
N LEU A 254 -9.65 16.34 -55.90
CA LEU A 254 -8.75 15.45 -55.18
C LEU A 254 -7.35 16.06 -55.27
N ARG A 255 -6.95 16.84 -54.27
CA ARG A 255 -5.51 17.03 -54.00
C ARG A 255 -5.02 15.65 -53.58
N GLN A 256 -4.46 14.94 -54.54
CA GLN A 256 -3.55 13.84 -54.27
C GLN A 256 -2.48 14.39 -53.33
N LEU A 257 -2.49 13.95 -52.08
CA LEU A 257 -1.29 14.01 -51.27
C LEU A 257 -0.28 13.06 -51.93
N PRO A 258 0.88 13.55 -52.40
CA PRO A 258 1.86 12.66 -53.00
C PRO A 258 2.40 11.74 -51.91
N GLY A 259 2.23 10.42 -52.08
CA GLY A 259 3.04 9.44 -51.34
C GLY A 259 2.36 8.40 -50.46
N ARG A 260 1.13 7.95 -50.73
CA ARG A 260 0.64 6.69 -50.11
C ARG A 260 0.14 5.69 -51.16
N ARG A 261 0.85 4.56 -51.25
CA ARG A 261 0.53 3.40 -52.08
C ARG A 261 -0.90 2.89 -51.78
N PRO A 262 -1.65 2.38 -52.76
CA PRO A 262 -2.96 1.81 -52.49
C PRO A 262 -2.82 0.53 -51.66
N LEU A 263 -3.48 0.48 -50.52
CA LEU A 263 -3.75 -0.78 -49.82
C LEU A 263 -4.70 -1.61 -50.70
N LEU A 264 -4.19 -2.75 -51.15
CA LEU A 264 -4.97 -3.76 -51.86
C LEU A 264 -6.19 -4.17 -51.02
N ARG A 265 -7.39 -3.97 -51.57
CA ARG A 265 -8.63 -4.56 -51.05
C ARG A 265 -8.51 -6.09 -51.08
N GLY A 266 -8.37 -6.70 -49.90
CA GLY A 266 -8.44 -8.15 -49.74
C GLY A 266 -9.85 -8.66 -50.05
N ARG A 267 -9.92 -9.63 -50.97
CA ARG A 267 -11.11 -10.43 -51.26
C ARG A 267 -11.51 -11.23 -50.01
N LYS A 268 -12.81 -11.30 -49.71
CA LYS A 268 -13.37 -12.31 -48.82
C LYS A 268 -13.36 -13.67 -49.53
N SER A 269 -12.95 -14.72 -48.84
CA SER A 269 -13.34 -16.11 -49.14
C SER A 269 -13.43 -16.91 -47.84
N PRO A 270 -14.40 -17.83 -47.70
CA PRO A 270 -14.73 -18.52 -46.45
C PRO A 270 -14.09 -19.91 -46.38
N SER A 271 -13.68 -20.37 -45.17
CA SER A 271 -13.72 -21.77 -44.69
C SER A 271 -12.66 -22.05 -43.62
N GLY A 272 -13.09 -22.66 -42.50
CA GLY A 272 -12.45 -23.80 -41.83
C GLY A 272 -11.04 -23.65 -41.21
N GLU A 273 -11.02 -23.72 -39.87
CA GLU A 273 -10.00 -24.18 -38.88
C GLU A 273 -8.80 -25.06 -39.34
N PRO A 274 -7.75 -25.36 -38.51
CA PRO A 274 -7.56 -25.10 -37.05
C PRO A 274 -6.14 -24.62 -36.60
N ASP A 275 -6.03 -24.38 -35.28
CA ASP A 275 -4.86 -24.48 -34.37
C ASP A 275 -3.63 -23.56 -34.52
N ARG A 276 -3.33 -22.85 -33.41
CA ARG A 276 -2.06 -22.98 -32.66
C ARG A 276 -2.07 -22.17 -31.35
N THR A 277 -2.22 -22.93 -30.26
CA THR A 277 -1.56 -22.81 -28.96
C THR A 277 -0.57 -21.65 -28.77
N TRP A 278 -0.91 -20.70 -27.89
CA TRP A 278 0.06 -19.78 -27.30
C TRP A 278 0.49 -20.30 -25.92
N SER A 279 1.75 -20.73 -25.85
CA SER A 279 2.41 -21.19 -24.63
C SER A 279 2.95 -20.01 -23.85
N GLY A 280 2.19 -19.56 -22.84
CA GLY A 280 2.69 -18.61 -21.84
C GLY A 280 3.68 -19.29 -20.89
N PRO A 281 4.75 -18.61 -20.44
CA PRO A 281 5.71 -19.21 -19.54
C PRO A 281 5.09 -19.40 -18.15
N ASP A 282 4.96 -20.68 -17.77
CA ASP A 282 4.88 -21.12 -16.39
C ASP A 282 6.15 -20.66 -15.65
N ARG A 283 6.00 -19.84 -14.61
CA ARG A 283 6.95 -19.77 -13.49
C ARG A 283 6.37 -18.99 -12.30
N ARG A 284 6.03 -19.77 -11.27
CA ARG A 284 6.08 -19.40 -9.86
C ARG A 284 7.39 -18.68 -9.55
N THR A 285 7.31 -17.43 -9.09
CA THR A 285 8.19 -16.82 -8.08
C THR A 285 7.64 -15.44 -7.71
N ALA A 286 6.86 -15.35 -6.64
CA ALA A 286 6.70 -14.11 -5.90
C ALA A 286 7.99 -13.90 -5.10
N GLY A 287 8.82 -12.95 -5.54
CA GLY A 287 10.06 -12.56 -4.88
C GLY A 287 10.06 -11.05 -4.67
N CYS A 288 10.46 -10.60 -3.49
CA CYS A 288 10.45 -9.20 -3.07
C CYS A 288 11.07 -8.28 -4.15
N ALA A 289 10.34 -7.22 -4.51
CA ALA A 289 10.75 -6.26 -5.52
C ALA A 289 12.01 -5.53 -5.05
N GLY A 290 13.08 -5.67 -5.83
CA GLY A 290 14.36 -5.03 -5.57
C GLY A 290 14.26 -3.50 -5.72
N HIS A 291 15.08 -2.81 -4.91
CA HIS A 291 15.37 -1.38 -5.04
C HIS A 291 15.68 -1.01 -6.49
N TYR A 292 14.94 -0.06 -7.03
CA TYR A 292 15.47 0.89 -8.00
C TYR A 292 15.42 2.25 -7.32
N GLY A 293 16.60 2.89 -7.27
CA GLY A 293 16.87 4.12 -6.53
C GLY A 293 16.24 5.37 -7.13
#